data_AF-A0A532EEC4-F1
#
_entry.id   AF-A0A532EEC4-F1
#
_cell.length_a   1.000
_cell.length_b   1.000
_cell.length_c   1.000
_cell.angle_alpha   90.00
_cell.angle_beta   90.00
_cell.angle_gamma   90.00
#
_symmetry.space_group_name_H-M   'P 1'
#
loop_
_entity.id
_entity.type
_entity.pdbx_description
1 polymer ?
#
loop_
_entity_poly.entity_id
_entity_poly.type
_entity_poly.pdbx_seq_one_letter_code
_entity_poly.pdbx_strand_id
1 'polypeptide(L)'
;MNWRVLGLGTAVLWMVTVGVIVALFVQGHTRPGADGRTEIVLAPAERDLILAEMRQLLKSVHGVVTVLGSPDQNLKAAEAAARSAGMAMAADVNPAVMLKLPLAFKQMGMSIHKDMDHLADGIAQGESSVQILNRLSSMTSRCTTCHDMYRFATTK
;
A
#
# COMPACT_ATOMS: atom_id res chain seq x y z
N MET A 1 10.83 44.32 25.27
CA MET A 1 10.55 43.10 24.46
C MET A 1 9.04 42.99 24.30
N ASN A 2 8.50 43.23 23.10
CA ASN A 2 7.04 43.19 22.90
C ASN A 2 6.56 41.74 22.85
N TRP A 3 6.02 41.21 23.95
CA TRP A 3 5.49 39.85 24.08
C TRP A 3 4.52 39.47 22.94
N ARG A 4 3.76 40.43 22.41
CA ARG A 4 2.87 40.24 21.26
C ARG A 4 3.63 39.94 19.97
N VAL A 5 4.75 40.61 19.74
CA VAL A 5 5.62 40.39 18.56
C VAL A 5 6.36 39.06 18.71
N LEU A 6 6.84 38.73 19.92
CA LEU A 6 7.46 37.44 20.20
C LEU A 6 6.45 36.29 20.01
N GLY A 7 5.23 36.42 20.54
CA GLY A 7 4.16 35.43 20.41
C GLY A 7 3.66 35.24 18.99
N LEU A 8 3.54 36.32 18.21
CA LEU A 8 3.24 36.23 16.77
C LEU A 8 4.38 35.54 16.01
N GLY A 9 5.63 35.90 16.31
CA GLY A 9 6.82 35.29 15.71
C GLY A 9 6.90 33.78 15.99
N THR A 10 6.66 33.35 17.23
CA THR A 10 6.65 31.92 17.56
C THR A 10 5.47 31.18 16.93
N ALA A 11 4.28 31.78 16.88
CA ALA A 11 3.13 31.17 16.21
C ALA A 11 3.37 30.96 14.71
N VAL A 12 3.93 31.96 14.02
CA VAL A 12 4.30 31.85 12.60
C VAL A 12 5.36 30.76 12.40
N LEU A 13 6.39 30.72 13.25
CA LEU A 13 7.42 29.70 13.18
C LEU A 13 6.84 28.28 13.34
N TRP A 14 5.92 28.08 14.29
CA TRP A 14 5.24 26.79 14.49
C TRP A 14 4.39 26.40 13.29
N MET A 15 3.63 27.32 12.71
CA MET A 15 2.83 27.06 11.51
C MET A 15 3.71 26.63 10.33
N VAL A 16 4.84 27.33 10.11
CA VAL A 16 5.80 26.98 9.05
C VAL A 16 6.40 25.59 9.30
N THR A 17 6.81 25.32 10.55
CA THR A 17 7.40 24.03 10.94
C THR A 17 6.42 22.87 10.70
N VAL A 18 5.17 23.03 11.15
CA VAL A 18 4.11 22.04 10.91
C VAL A 18 3.86 21.85 9.41
N GLY A 19 3.81 22.94 8.63
CA GLY A 19 3.64 22.88 7.18
C GLY A 19 4.74 22.07 6.49
N VAL A 20 6.01 22.28 6.86
CA VAL A 20 7.14 21.53 6.32
C VAL A 20 7.08 20.06 6.72
N ILE A 21 6.77 19.75 7.97
CA ILE A 21 6.65 18.37 8.45
C ILE A 21 5.54 17.62 7.69
N VAL A 22 4.38 18.26 7.51
CA VAL A 22 3.26 17.68 6.74
C VAL A 22 3.68 17.42 5.29
N ALA A 23 4.34 18.37 4.64
CA ALA A 23 4.80 18.21 3.26
C ALA A 23 5.78 17.02 3.11
N LEU A 24 6.76 16.92 4.02
CA LEU A 24 7.72 15.81 4.03
C LEU A 24 7.05 14.46 4.29
N PHE A 25 6.05 14.40 5.17
CA PHE A 25 5.30 13.18 5.42
C PHE A 25 4.45 12.74 4.22
N VAL A 26 3.87 13.69 3.49
CA VAL A 26 3.07 13.42 2.28
C VAL A 26 3.96 12.92 1.13
N GLN A 27 5.09 13.59 0.90
CA GLN A 27 6.04 13.23 -0.17
C GLN A 27 6.85 11.98 0.13
N GLY A 28 7.11 11.68 1.40
CA GLY A 28 7.99 10.60 1.80
C GLY A 28 9.43 10.83 1.33
N HIS A 29 10.24 9.77 1.36
CA HIS A 29 11.63 9.80 0.95
C HIS A 29 11.76 9.43 -0.54
N THR A 30 11.46 10.39 -1.41
CA THR A 30 11.34 10.17 -2.86
C THR A 30 12.25 11.07 -3.71
N ARG A 31 12.48 10.66 -4.96
CA ARG A 31 13.11 11.47 -5.99
C ARG A 31 12.55 11.13 -7.39
N PRO A 32 12.71 12.00 -8.40
CA PRO A 32 12.35 11.68 -9.78
C PRO A 32 13.17 10.51 -10.33
N GLY A 33 12.52 9.56 -10.99
CA GLY A 33 13.15 8.45 -11.71
C GLY A 33 13.42 8.77 -13.18
N ALA A 34 14.36 8.02 -13.77
CA ALA A 34 14.76 8.21 -15.16
C ALA A 34 13.69 7.79 -16.20
N ASP A 35 12.70 7.01 -15.78
CA ASP A 35 11.61 6.49 -16.61
C ASP A 35 10.26 7.20 -16.37
N GLY A 36 10.29 8.38 -15.72
CA GLY A 36 9.10 9.17 -15.42
C GLY A 36 8.38 8.76 -14.12
N ARG A 37 8.79 7.66 -13.48
CA ARG A 37 8.22 7.21 -12.20
C ARG A 37 8.87 7.94 -11.01
N THR A 38 8.18 7.92 -9.87
CA THR A 38 8.72 8.37 -8.59
C THR A 38 9.53 7.25 -7.95
N GLU A 39 10.82 7.49 -7.70
CA GLU A 39 11.67 6.57 -6.96
C GLU A 39 11.45 6.75 -5.45
N ILE A 40 10.99 5.70 -4.78
CA ILE A 40 10.96 5.62 -3.32
C ILE A 40 12.31 5.05 -2.87
N VAL A 41 13.08 5.85 -2.14
CA VAL A 41 14.45 5.53 -1.74
C VAL A 41 14.45 4.86 -0.38
N LEU A 42 14.86 3.60 -0.35
CA LEU A 42 14.83 2.73 0.83
C LEU A 42 16.21 2.10 1.08
N ALA A 43 16.46 1.59 2.29
CA ALA A 43 17.58 0.68 2.49
C ALA A 43 17.28 -0.67 1.78
N PRO A 44 18.31 -1.44 1.36
CA PRO A 44 18.08 -2.71 0.66
C PRO A 44 17.12 -3.67 1.38
N ALA A 45 17.25 -3.83 2.70
CA ALA A 45 16.37 -4.69 3.49
C ALA A 45 14.92 -4.18 3.55
N GLU A 46 14.71 -2.86 3.58
CA GLU A 46 13.38 -2.25 3.59
C GLU A 46 12.67 -2.43 2.25
N ARG A 47 13.40 -2.29 1.14
CA ARG A 47 12.90 -2.59 -0.20
C ARG A 47 12.49 -4.06 -0.29
N ASP A 48 13.34 -4.96 0.18
CA ASP A 48 13.12 -6.40 0.05
C ASP A 48 11.92 -6.88 0.87
N LEU A 49 11.67 -6.24 2.03
CA LEU A 49 10.46 -6.43 2.83
C LEU A 49 9.20 -6.10 2.02
N ILE A 50 9.11 -4.89 1.45
CA ILE A 50 7.92 -4.47 0.70
C ILE A 50 7.74 -5.33 -0.56
N LEU A 51 8.83 -5.67 -1.26
CA LEU A 51 8.76 -6.57 -2.41
C LEU A 51 8.33 -7.98 -2.01
N ALA A 52 8.59 -8.44 -0.79
CA ALA A 52 8.10 -9.71 -0.28
C ALA A 52 6.58 -9.69 -0.07
N GLU A 53 6.05 -8.61 0.49
CA GLU A 53 4.60 -8.40 0.61
C GLU A 53 3.93 -8.36 -0.77
N MET A 54 4.49 -7.62 -1.73
CA MET A 54 3.99 -7.59 -3.11
C MET A 54 3.97 -8.97 -3.76
N ARG A 55 4.99 -9.80 -3.52
CA ARG A 55 5.01 -11.20 -3.99
C ARG A 55 3.91 -12.03 -3.32
N GLN A 56 3.63 -11.81 -2.04
CA GLN A 56 2.55 -12.51 -1.34
C GLN A 56 1.17 -12.07 -1.85
N LEU A 57 0.95 -10.78 -2.07
CA LEU A 57 -0.27 -10.25 -2.70
C LEU A 57 -0.52 -10.92 -4.06
N LEU A 58 0.52 -11.04 -4.89
CA LEU A 58 0.42 -11.70 -6.19
C LEU A 58 0.09 -13.19 -6.07
N LYS A 59 0.69 -13.90 -5.09
CA LYS A 59 0.35 -15.30 -4.80
C LYS A 59 -1.12 -15.45 -4.40
N SER A 60 -1.66 -14.52 -3.61
CA SER A 60 -3.08 -14.54 -3.23
C SER A 60 -4.00 -14.32 -4.42
N VAL A 61 -3.70 -13.35 -5.29
CA VAL A 61 -4.43 -13.16 -6.56
C VAL A 61 -4.41 -14.44 -7.39
N HIS A 62 -3.23 -15.04 -7.58
CA HIS A 62 -3.09 -16.29 -8.30
C HIS A 62 -3.91 -17.43 -7.66
N GLY A 63 -3.87 -17.57 -6.33
CA GLY A 63 -4.63 -18.58 -5.60
C GLY A 63 -6.14 -18.47 -5.83
N VAL A 64 -6.68 -17.25 -5.77
CA VAL A 64 -8.11 -17.01 -6.07
C VAL A 64 -8.44 -17.37 -7.51
N VAL A 65 -7.67 -16.87 -8.49
CA VAL A 65 -7.91 -17.14 -9.92
C VAL A 65 -7.83 -18.64 -10.23
N THR A 66 -6.86 -19.35 -9.66
CA THR A 66 -6.71 -20.80 -9.83
C THR A 66 -7.94 -21.57 -9.35
N VAL A 67 -8.51 -21.19 -8.21
CA VAL A 67 -9.75 -21.80 -7.70
C VAL A 67 -10.93 -21.51 -8.61
N LEU A 68 -11.09 -20.26 -9.07
CA LEU A 68 -12.18 -19.88 -9.98
C LEU A 68 -12.11 -20.60 -11.33
N GLY A 69 -10.89 -20.90 -11.82
CA GLY A 69 -10.67 -21.67 -13.03
C GLY A 69 -10.79 -23.19 -12.85
N SER A 70 -10.92 -23.68 -11.62
CA SER A 70 -11.06 -25.11 -11.35
C SER A 70 -12.51 -25.58 -11.52
N PRO A 71 -12.76 -26.83 -11.96
CA PRO A 71 -14.13 -27.36 -12.12
C PRO A 71 -14.95 -27.37 -10.83
N ASP A 72 -14.30 -27.69 -9.71
CA ASP A 72 -14.96 -27.89 -8.42
C ASP A 72 -15.11 -26.59 -7.61
N GLN A 73 -14.43 -25.51 -8.04
CA GLN A 73 -14.41 -24.18 -7.40
C GLN A 73 -14.46 -24.26 -5.88
N ASN A 74 -13.50 -24.93 -5.25
CA ASN A 74 -13.43 -25.00 -3.79
C ASN A 74 -13.16 -23.61 -3.19
N LEU A 75 -14.22 -22.83 -3.00
CA LEU A 75 -14.18 -21.42 -2.63
C LEU A 75 -13.51 -21.19 -1.28
N LYS A 76 -13.47 -22.20 -0.41
CA LYS A 76 -12.73 -22.13 0.85
C LYS A 76 -11.23 -21.92 0.65
N ALA A 77 -10.66 -22.48 -0.42
CA ALA A 77 -9.26 -22.25 -0.77
C ALA A 77 -9.04 -20.83 -1.33
N ALA A 78 -10.01 -20.28 -2.08
CA ALA A 78 -9.97 -18.89 -2.56
C ALA A 78 -10.09 -17.90 -1.39
N GLU A 79 -10.99 -18.16 -0.44
CA GLU A 79 -11.14 -17.40 0.79
C GLU A 79 -9.83 -17.36 1.56
N ALA A 80 -9.20 -18.52 1.80
CA ALA A 80 -7.93 -18.61 2.52
C ALA A 80 -6.80 -17.87 1.77
N ALA A 81 -6.74 -17.98 0.44
CA ALA A 81 -5.78 -17.25 -0.38
C ALA A 81 -5.96 -15.73 -0.23
N ALA A 82 -7.18 -15.22 -0.34
CA ALA A 82 -7.50 -13.81 -0.14
C ALA A 82 -7.17 -13.36 1.30
N ARG A 83 -7.60 -14.12 2.31
CA ARG A 83 -7.35 -13.81 3.73
C ARG A 83 -5.88 -13.70 4.08
N SER A 84 -5.03 -14.55 3.49
CA SER A 84 -3.57 -14.50 3.70
C SER A 84 -2.93 -13.19 3.23
N ALA A 85 -3.65 -12.42 2.39
CA ALA A 85 -3.25 -11.11 1.91
C ALA A 85 -3.99 -9.94 2.56
N GLY A 86 -4.82 -10.20 3.57
CA GLY A 86 -5.58 -9.21 4.31
C GLY A 86 -4.71 -8.28 5.17
N MET A 87 -5.38 -7.46 5.99
CA MET A 87 -4.78 -6.51 6.91
C MET A 87 -3.80 -7.15 7.91
N ALA A 88 -4.01 -8.43 8.26
CA ALA A 88 -3.09 -9.17 9.12
C ALA A 88 -1.68 -9.27 8.53
N MET A 89 -1.54 -9.30 7.19
CA MET A 89 -0.22 -9.30 6.53
C MET A 89 0.52 -7.98 6.77
N ALA A 90 -0.21 -6.85 6.79
CA ALA A 90 0.36 -5.51 6.91
C ALA A 90 0.58 -5.06 8.36
N ALA A 91 0.27 -5.89 9.35
CA ALA A 91 0.34 -5.52 10.77
C ALA A 91 1.78 -5.29 11.27
N ASP A 92 2.73 -6.04 10.72
CA ASP A 92 4.13 -6.06 11.18
C ASP A 92 5.06 -5.14 10.37
N VAL A 93 4.52 -4.26 9.54
CA VAL A 93 5.34 -3.31 8.78
C VAL A 93 6.05 -2.36 9.75
N ASN A 94 7.38 -2.38 9.70
CA ASN A 94 8.22 -1.54 10.55
C ASN A 94 7.81 -0.05 10.41
N PRO A 95 7.47 0.65 11.51
CA PRO A 95 7.07 2.06 11.48
C PRO A 95 8.10 2.98 10.80
N ALA A 96 9.39 2.64 10.88
CA ALA A 96 10.46 3.39 10.22
C ALA A 96 10.35 3.33 8.69
N VAL A 97 9.90 2.20 8.13
CA VAL A 97 9.64 2.05 6.69
C VAL A 97 8.44 2.89 6.30
N MET A 98 7.35 2.82 7.07
CA MET A 98 6.12 3.59 6.81
C MET A 98 6.35 5.11 6.78
N LEU A 99 7.32 5.61 7.54
CA LEU A 99 7.68 7.02 7.54
C LEU A 99 8.33 7.48 6.23
N LYS A 100 9.02 6.57 5.52
CA LYS A 100 9.69 6.84 4.24
C LYS A 100 8.75 6.74 3.04
N LEU A 101 7.63 6.02 3.18
CA LEU A 101 6.69 5.82 2.08
C LEU A 101 5.81 7.07 1.88
N PRO A 102 5.59 7.50 0.62
CA PRO A 102 4.63 8.55 0.29
C PRO A 102 3.22 8.20 0.78
N LEU A 103 2.43 9.21 1.12
CA LEU A 103 1.07 8.99 1.62
C LEU A 103 0.19 8.22 0.61
N ALA A 104 0.24 8.61 -0.67
CA ALA A 104 -0.53 7.94 -1.72
C ALA A 104 -0.14 6.47 -1.89
N PHE A 105 1.17 6.15 -1.79
CA PHE A 105 1.65 4.77 -1.83
C PHE A 105 1.08 3.94 -0.68
N LYS A 106 1.13 4.48 0.55
CA LYS A 106 0.55 3.83 1.75
C LYS A 106 -0.94 3.60 1.58
N GLN A 107 -1.68 4.60 1.10
CA GLN A 107 -3.12 4.48 0.89
C GLN A 107 -3.49 3.38 -0.12
N MET A 108 -2.73 3.26 -1.22
CA MET A 108 -2.93 2.17 -2.19
C MET A 108 -2.58 0.80 -1.62
N GLY A 109 -1.46 0.66 -0.90
CA GLY A 109 -1.10 -0.60 -0.25
C GLY A 109 -2.16 -1.04 0.76
N MET A 110 -2.56 -0.14 1.66
CA MET A 110 -3.58 -0.43 2.67
C MET A 110 -4.96 -0.73 2.07
N SER A 111 -5.33 -0.10 0.94
CA SER A 111 -6.61 -0.41 0.30
C SER A 111 -6.61 -1.82 -0.28
N ILE A 112 -5.51 -2.28 -0.87
CA ILE A 112 -5.38 -3.67 -1.35
C ILE A 112 -5.53 -4.67 -0.20
N HIS A 113 -4.89 -4.46 0.94
CA HIS A 113 -5.04 -5.36 2.10
C HIS A 113 -6.49 -5.41 2.61
N LYS A 114 -7.17 -4.26 2.70
CA LYS A 114 -8.59 -4.23 3.06
C LYS A 114 -9.45 -4.94 2.02
N ASP A 115 -9.20 -4.69 0.75
CA ASP A 115 -9.95 -5.33 -0.35
C ASP A 115 -9.76 -6.85 -0.34
N MET A 116 -8.59 -7.36 0.05
CA MET A 116 -8.34 -8.79 0.23
C MET A 116 -9.16 -9.38 1.38
N ASP A 117 -9.29 -8.68 2.52
CA ASP A 117 -10.20 -9.09 3.60
C ASP A 117 -11.67 -9.07 3.15
N HIS A 118 -12.09 -8.00 2.47
CA HIS A 118 -13.45 -7.91 1.93
C HIS A 118 -13.74 -8.95 0.85
N LEU A 119 -12.74 -9.31 0.05
CA LEU A 119 -12.84 -10.39 -0.93
C LEU A 119 -13.03 -11.74 -0.22
N ALA A 120 -12.22 -12.01 0.81
CA ALA A 120 -12.39 -13.22 1.61
C ALA A 120 -13.79 -13.28 2.27
N ASP A 121 -14.26 -12.17 2.85
CA ASP A 121 -15.61 -12.08 3.42
C ASP A 121 -16.70 -12.34 2.36
N GLY A 122 -16.57 -11.74 1.18
CA GLY A 122 -17.49 -11.94 0.06
C GLY A 122 -17.54 -13.38 -0.42
N ILE A 123 -16.38 -14.04 -0.54
CA ILE A 123 -16.28 -15.46 -0.89
C ILE A 123 -16.98 -16.32 0.17
N ALA A 124 -16.73 -16.06 1.46
CA ALA A 124 -17.38 -16.79 2.56
C ALA A 124 -18.91 -16.60 2.59
N GLN A 125 -19.39 -15.46 2.12
CA GLN A 125 -20.82 -15.13 2.01
C GLN A 125 -21.47 -15.66 0.72
N GLY A 126 -20.73 -16.35 -0.14
CA GLY A 126 -21.26 -16.97 -1.35
C GLY A 126 -21.31 -16.06 -2.57
N GLU A 127 -20.41 -15.08 -2.68
CA GLU A 127 -20.24 -14.33 -3.93
C GLU A 127 -19.97 -15.27 -5.11
N SER A 128 -20.62 -14.98 -6.25
CA SER A 128 -20.40 -15.71 -7.48
C SER A 128 -19.00 -15.47 -8.06
N SER A 129 -18.52 -16.41 -8.86
CA SER A 129 -17.22 -16.30 -9.55
C SER A 129 -17.07 -15.02 -10.37
N VAL A 130 -18.15 -14.50 -10.96
CA VAL A 130 -18.14 -13.21 -11.68
C VAL A 130 -17.94 -12.03 -10.72
N GLN A 131 -18.59 -12.04 -9.55
CA GLN A 131 -18.40 -11.00 -8.54
C GLN A 131 -16.95 -11.00 -8.00
N ILE A 132 -16.41 -12.18 -7.71
CA ILE A 132 -15.03 -12.36 -7.25
C ILE A 132 -14.04 -11.84 -8.32
N LEU A 133 -14.24 -12.18 -9.60
CA LEU A 133 -13.42 -11.67 -10.71
C LEU A 133 -13.50 -10.14 -10.85
N ASN A 134 -14.69 -9.55 -10.70
CA ASN A 134 -14.86 -8.10 -10.77
C ASN A 134 -14.11 -7.38 -9.64
N ARG A 135 -14.12 -7.94 -8.42
CA ARG A 135 -13.32 -7.43 -7.30
C ARG A 135 -11.83 -7.51 -7.61
N LEU A 136 -11.34 -8.66 -8.09
CA LEU A 136 -9.94 -8.83 -8.50
C LEU A 136 -9.53 -7.85 -9.61
N SER A 137 -10.41 -7.59 -10.58
CA SER A 137 -10.18 -6.59 -11.63
C SER A 137 -9.99 -5.18 -11.04
N SER A 138 -10.88 -4.77 -10.12
CA SER A 138 -10.73 -3.50 -9.40
C SER A 138 -9.42 -3.43 -8.63
N MET A 139 -9.02 -4.51 -7.94
CA MET A 139 -7.79 -4.56 -7.15
C MET A 139 -6.54 -4.50 -8.03
N THR A 140 -6.50 -5.28 -9.11
CA THR A 140 -5.35 -5.30 -10.02
C THR A 140 -5.15 -3.98 -10.77
N SER A 141 -6.21 -3.19 -10.99
CA SER A 141 -6.08 -1.82 -11.53
C SER A 141 -5.25 -0.88 -10.64
N ARG A 142 -5.28 -1.08 -9.31
CA ARG A 142 -4.43 -0.34 -8.35
C ARG A 142 -2.99 -0.85 -8.38
N CYS A 143 -2.77 -2.14 -8.63
CA CYS A 143 -1.43 -2.69 -8.83
C CYS A 143 -0.74 -2.04 -10.05
N THR A 144 -1.43 -1.97 -11.19
CA THR A 144 -0.88 -1.34 -12.40
C THR A 144 -0.63 0.14 -12.19
N THR A 145 -1.60 0.86 -11.62
CA THR A 145 -1.45 2.29 -11.30
C THR A 145 -0.24 2.55 -10.39
N CYS A 146 -0.07 1.76 -9.34
CA CYS A 146 1.08 1.90 -8.44
C CYS A 146 2.41 1.62 -9.16
N HIS A 147 2.47 0.60 -10.01
CA HIS A 147 3.68 0.23 -10.75
C HIS A 147 4.05 1.21 -11.87
N ASP A 148 3.05 1.93 -12.41
CA ASP A 148 3.22 3.01 -13.37
C ASP A 148 3.65 4.33 -12.71
N MET A 149 3.35 4.51 -11.42
CA MET A 149 3.71 5.72 -10.67
C MET A 149 5.02 5.58 -9.90
N TYR A 150 5.31 4.39 -9.38
CA TYR A 150 6.36 4.18 -8.40
C TYR A 150 7.34 3.08 -8.81
N ARG A 151 8.58 3.26 -8.35
CA ARG A 151 9.61 2.23 -8.35
C ARG A 151 10.47 2.40 -7.10
N PHE A 152 11.16 1.34 -6.70
CA PHE A 152 12.11 1.43 -5.59
C PHE A 152 13.52 1.71 -6.08
N ALA A 153 14.23 2.55 -5.32
CA ALA A 153 15.66 2.72 -5.39
C ALA A 153 16.28 2.40 -4.03
N THR A 154 17.53 1.97 -4.02
CA THR A 154 18.25 1.72 -2.76
C THR A 154 19.22 2.83 -2.45
N THR A 155 19.36 3.17 -1.17
CA THR A 155 20.56 3.85 -0.69
C THR A 155 21.77 2.97 -0.97
N LYS A 156 22.92 3.59 -1.25
CA LYS A 156 24.19 2.86 -1.32
C LYS A 156 24.51 2.21 0.02
#